data_AF-A0A921IJE2-F1
#
_entry.id   AF-A0A921IJE2-F1
#
_cell.length_a   1.000
_cell.length_b   1.000
_cell.length_c   1.000
_cell.angle_alpha   90.00
_cell.angle_beta   90.00
_cell.angle_gamma   90.00
#
_symmetry.space_group_name_H-M   'P 1'
#
loop_
_entity.id
_entity.type
_entity.pdbx_description
1 polymer ?
#
loop_
_entity_poly.entity_id
_entity_poly.type
_entity_poly.pdbx_seq_one_letter_code
_entity_poly.pdbx_strand_id
1 'polypeptide(L)' 'MNTRKKIWLAVAIFAALALLTGLPEVARGIAARGVWAVNYGRVGFPLLLLLWAGVMYRRP' A
#
# COMPACT_ATOMS: atom_id res chain seq x y z
N MET A 1 -15.08 -6.22 -17.82
CA MET A 1 -14.24 -5.24 -17.09
C MET A 1 -13.45 -4.41 -18.09
N ASN A 2 -13.64 -3.09 -18.12
CA ASN A 2 -12.92 -2.20 -19.05
C ASN A 2 -11.42 -2.10 -18.70
N THR A 3 -10.59 -1.68 -19.66
CA THR A 3 -9.12 -1.59 -19.50
C THR A 3 -8.73 -0.75 -18.30
N ARG A 4 -9.43 0.37 -18.06
CA ARG A 4 -9.24 1.23 -16.90
C ARG A 4 -9.41 0.48 -15.58
N LYS A 5 -10.50 -0.29 -15.41
CA LYS A 5 -10.73 -1.10 -14.21
C LYS A 5 -9.69 -2.20 -14.04
N LYS A 6 -9.22 -2.81 -15.13
CA LYS A 6 -8.10 -3.78 -15.08
C LYS A 6 -6.81 -3.13 -14.55
N ILE A 7 -6.48 -1.92 -15.01
CA ILE A 7 -5.30 -1.17 -14.54
C ILE A 7 -5.42 -0.88 -13.05
N TRP A 8 -6.54 -0.32 -12.59
CA TRP A 8 -6.72 0.00 -11.17
C TRP A 8 -6.76 -1.25 -10.28
N LEU A 9 -7.27 -2.38 -10.77
CA LEU A 9 -7.18 -3.65 -10.08
C LEU A 9 -5.72 -4.11 -9.93
N ALA A 10 -4.91 -4.01 -10.99
CA ALA A 10 -3.49 -4.35 -10.92
C ALA A 10 -2.75 -3.44 -9.92
N VAL A 11 -3.01 -2.13 -9.96
CA VAL A 11 -2.45 -1.17 -8.99
C VAL A 11 -2.83 -1.54 -7.56
N ALA A 12 -4.09 -1.91 -7.31
CA ALA A 12 -4.53 -2.35 -5.99
C ALA A 12 -3.80 -3.62 -5.52
N ILE A 13 -3.59 -4.60 -6.42
CA ILE A 13 -2.85 -5.83 -6.10
C ILE A 13 -1.40 -5.50 -5.73
N PHE A 14 -0.70 -4.69 -6.53
CA PHE A 14 0.68 -4.29 -6.23
C PHE A 14 0.78 -3.49 -4.93
N ALA A 15 -0.19 -2.60 -4.66
CA ALA A 15 -0.25 -1.86 -3.41
C ALA A 15 -0.45 -2.79 -2.20
N ALA A 16 -1.32 -3.80 -2.33
CA ALA A 16 -1.52 -4.80 -1.28
C ALA A 16 -0.25 -5.63 -1.02
N LEU A 17 0.44 -6.06 -2.07
CA LEU A 17 1.71 -6.78 -1.94
C LEU A 17 2.80 -5.92 -1.28
N ALA A 18 2.91 -4.65 -1.66
CA ALA A 18 3.82 -3.70 -1.03
C ALA A 18 3.48 -3.44 0.44
N LEU A 19 2.20 -3.44 0.81
CA LEU A 19 1.77 -3.32 2.21
C LEU A 19 2.20 -4.54 3.02
N LEU A 20 2.00 -5.75 2.48
CA LEU A 20 2.35 -7.01 3.13
C LEU A 20 3.86 -7.12 3.43
N THR A 21 4.72 -6.55 2.58
CA THR A 21 6.17 -6.49 2.81
C THR A 21 6.59 -5.30 3.68
N GLY A 22 5.89 -4.16 3.56
CA GLY A 22 6.17 -2.95 4.33
C GLY A 22 5.86 -3.09 5.82
N LEU A 23 4.78 -3.77 6.18
CA LEU A 23 4.37 -3.99 7.58
C LEU A 23 5.44 -4.67 8.44
N PRO A 24 6.00 -5.85 8.07
CA PRO A 24 7.02 -6.50 8.88
C PRO A 24 8.34 -5.73 8.93
N GLU A 25 8.68 -4.95 7.90
CA GLU A 25 9.84 -4.05 7.90
C GLU A 25 9.67 -2.91 8.91
N VAL A 26 8.48 -2.28 8.93
CA VAL A 26 8.17 -1.24 9.91
C VAL A 26 8.12 -1.81 11.33
N ALA A 27 7.48 -2.96 11.53
CA ALA A 27 7.42 -3.62 12.83
C ALA A 27 8.82 -3.97 13.38
N ARG A 28 9.70 -4.55 12.55
CA ARG A 28 11.10 -4.81 12.92
C ARG A 28 11.86 -3.51 13.19
N GLY A 29 11.62 -2.47 12.39
CA GLY A 29 12.20 -1.15 12.60
C GLY A 29 11.83 -0.56 13.96
N ILE A 30 10.55 -0.64 14.34
CA ILE A 30 10.05 -0.14 15.63
C ILE A 30 10.67 -0.93 16.78
N ALA A 31 10.71 -2.27 16.68
CA ALA A 31 11.28 -3.12 17.71
C ALA A 31 12.78 -2.84 17.95
N ALA A 32 13.54 -2.54 16.89
CA ALA A 32 14.97 -2.32 16.97
C ALA A 32 15.38 -0.87 17.32
N ARG A 33 14.60 0.12 16.88
CA ARG A 33 15.01 1.55 16.91
C ARG A 33 13.99 2.50 17.55
N GLY A 34 12.85 1.97 18.02
CA GLY A 34 11.75 2.76 18.55
C GLY A 34 10.88 3.40 17.45
N VAL A 35 9.72 3.93 17.85
CA VAL A 35 8.68 4.43 16.94
C VAL A 35 9.08 5.65 16.10
N TRP A 36 10.05 6.45 16.55
CA TRP A 36 10.42 7.71 15.87
C TRP A 36 11.46 7.54 14.75
N ALA A 37 12.19 6.42 14.74
CA ALA A 37 13.30 6.18 13.81
C ALA A 37 12.94 5.23 12.65
N VAL A 38 11.66 5.17 12.26
CA VAL A 38 11.14 4.23 11.27
C VAL A 38 10.51 4.94 10.09
N ASN A 39 10.80 4.47 8.89
CA ASN A 39 10.19 5.01 7.68
C ASN A 39 8.80 4.40 7.45
N TYR A 40 7.77 5.08 7.98
CA TYR A 40 6.37 4.70 7.78
C TYR A 40 5.88 4.83 6.34
N GLY A 41 6.63 5.52 5.46
CA GLY A 41 6.31 5.61 4.03
C GLY A 41 6.20 4.25 3.36
N ARG A 42 6.91 3.24 3.88
CA ARG A 42 6.80 1.84 3.42
C ARG A 42 5.42 1.21 3.62
N VAL A 43 4.61 1.72 4.54
CA VAL A 43 3.24 1.26 4.80
C VAL A 43 2.23 2.32 4.38
N GLY A 44 2.47 3.59 4.70
CA GLY A 44 1.58 4.70 4.39
C GLY A 44 1.35 4.88 2.89
N PHE A 45 2.40 4.83 2.08
CA PHE A 45 2.25 5.02 0.62
C PHE A 45 1.43 3.89 -0.04
N PRO A 46 1.74 2.59 0.19
CA PRO A 46 0.89 1.52 -0.34
C PRO A 46 -0.56 1.57 0.17
N LEU A 47 -0.78 1.99 1.43
CA LEU A 47 -2.12 2.11 1.99
C LEU A 47 -2.95 3.20 1.28
N LEU A 48 -2.37 4.38 1.07
CA LEU A 48 -3.00 5.46 0.31
C LEU A 48 -3.26 5.05 -1.14
N LEU A 49 -2.30 4.37 -1.77
CA LEU A 49 -2.43 3.90 -3.15
C LEU A 49 -3.55 2.86 -3.28
N LEU A 50 -3.69 1.94 -2.31
CA LEU A 50 -4.76 0.94 -2.27
C LEU A 50 -6.14 1.59 -2.15
N LEU A 51 -6.28 2.57 -1.24
CA LEU A 51 -7.52 3.34 -1.07
C LEU A 51 -7.89 4.07 -2.36
N TRP A 52 -6.91 4.75 -2.97
CA TRP A 52 -7.14 5.50 -4.20
C TRP A 52 -7.51 4.59 -5.38
N ALA A 53 -6.82 3.46 -5.53
CA ALA A 53 -7.15 2.45 -6.53
C ALA A 53 -8.57 1.92 -6.35
N GLY A 54 -9.01 1.69 -5.11
CA GLY A 54 -10.39 1.31 -4.81
C GLY A 54 -11.43 2.36 -5.26
N VAL A 55 -11.17 3.64 -5.00
CA VAL A 55 -12.03 4.75 -5.47
C VAL A 55 -12.07 4.77 -7.00
N MET A 56 -10.92 4.67 -7.66
CA MET A 56 -10.83 4.75 -9.12
C MET A 56 -11.41 3.53 -9.83
N TYR A 57 -11.33 2.35 -9.23
CA TYR A 57 -11.96 1.13 -9.74
C TYR A 57 -13.50 1.20 -9.70
N ARG A 58 -14.06 1.84 -8.67
CA ARG A 58 -15.52 2.03 -8.51
C ARG A 58 -16.10 3.09 -9.44
N ARG A 59 -15.28 4.01 -9.97
CA ARG A 59 -15.76 4.99 -10.93
C ARG A 59 -16.20 4.28 -12.23
N PRO A 60 -17.32 4.72 -12.84
CA PRO A 60 -17.80 4.18 -14.11
C PRO A 60 -16.74 4.32 -15.23
#